data_AF-A0A3N5QKR2-F1
#
_entry.id   AF-A0A3N5QKR2-F1
#
_cell.length_a   1.000
_cell.length_b   1.000
_cell.length_c   1.000
_cell.angle_alpha   90.00
_cell.angle_beta   90.00
_cell.angle_gamma   90.00
#
_symmetry.space_group_name_H-M   'P 1'
#
loop_
_entity.id
_entity.type
_entity.pdbx_description
1 polymer ?
#
loop_
_entity_poly.entity_id
_entity_poly.type
_entity_poly.pdbx_seq_one_letter_code
_entity_poly.pdbx_strand_id
1 'polypeptide(L)'
;MSRFATLDREKPMSAILKVIGVGGGGCNAIESMIKRGLTGVEYVAINTDAQVLNSSSASHKIQCGGNVTRGLGAGADPNVGRKSIEEDREKISDVLSGSDMVFVTAGMGGGTGTGGAPVVASIAKSIGALVVGIVTKPFRWEGKKRMLNAE
;
A
#
# COMPACT_ATOMS: atom_id res chain seq x y z
N MET A 1 24.57 -4.80 -51.62
CA MET A 1 23.31 -5.27 -51.00
C MET A 1 23.24 -4.75 -49.57
N SER A 2 22.08 -4.22 -49.20
CA SER A 2 21.78 -3.37 -48.04
C SER A 2 22.25 -3.92 -46.69
N ARG A 3 22.95 -3.06 -45.94
CA ARG A 3 23.25 -3.21 -44.52
C ARG A 3 21.94 -2.93 -43.77
N PHE A 4 21.21 -3.99 -43.41
CA PHE A 4 20.01 -3.87 -42.57
C PHE A 4 20.44 -3.31 -41.21
N ALA A 5 20.09 -2.06 -40.95
CA ALA A 5 20.14 -1.50 -39.61
C ALA A 5 19.15 -2.30 -38.75
N THR A 6 19.66 -3.11 -37.83
CA THR A 6 18.90 -3.49 -36.65
C THR A 6 18.59 -2.19 -35.91
N LEU A 7 17.35 -1.71 -36.06
CA LEU A 7 16.78 -0.74 -35.15
C LEU A 7 16.80 -1.40 -33.78
N ASP A 8 17.78 -1.05 -32.96
CA ASP A 8 17.69 -1.26 -31.52
C ASP A 8 16.40 -0.56 -31.10
N ARG A 9 15.32 -1.33 -30.91
CA ARG A 9 14.10 -0.82 -30.30
C ARG A 9 14.53 -0.40 -28.91
N GLU A 10 14.66 0.90 -28.67
CA GLU A 10 14.78 1.45 -27.32
C GLU A 10 13.73 0.73 -26.47
N LYS A 11 14.18 0.07 -25.39
CA LYS A 11 13.27 -0.50 -24.40
C LYS A 11 12.30 0.63 -24.05
N PRO A 12 10.97 0.45 -24.22
CA PRO A 12 10.04 1.46 -23.74
C PRO A 12 10.41 1.73 -22.29
N MET A 13 10.63 2.99 -21.92
CA MET A 13 10.86 3.39 -20.53
C MET A 13 9.62 2.98 -19.74
N SER A 14 9.64 1.74 -19.23
CA SER A 14 8.55 1.16 -18.49
C SER A 14 8.70 1.64 -17.07
N ALA A 15 7.89 2.64 -16.70
CA ALA A 15 7.82 3.11 -15.33
C ALA A 15 7.49 1.94 -14.39
N ILE A 16 8.20 1.87 -13.26
CA ILE A 16 7.97 0.90 -12.19
C ILE A 16 6.82 1.43 -11.34
N LEU A 17 5.64 0.83 -11.51
CA LEU A 17 4.42 1.18 -10.82
C LEU A 17 4.16 0.20 -9.67
N LYS A 18 3.90 0.72 -8.46
CA LYS A 18 3.49 -0.11 -7.32
C LYS A 18 2.15 0.35 -6.74
N VAL A 19 1.28 -0.61 -6.40
CA VAL A 19 -0.01 -0.38 -5.75
C VAL A 19 0.02 -0.96 -4.34
N ILE A 20 -0.14 -0.11 -3.34
CA ILE A 20 0.08 -0.42 -1.94
C ILE A 20 -1.28 -0.37 -1.22
N GLY A 21 -1.77 -1.54 -0.82
CA GLY A 21 -2.98 -1.67 -0.02
C GLY A 21 -2.66 -1.62 1.47
N VAL A 22 -3.10 -0.57 2.17
CA VAL A 22 -2.84 -0.37 3.61
C VAL A 22 -4.09 -0.69 4.45
N GLY A 23 -3.92 -1.59 5.41
CA GLY A 23 -4.99 -2.07 6.29
C GLY A 23 -6.03 -2.93 5.56
N GLY A 24 -7.04 -3.42 6.30
CA GLY A 24 -8.01 -4.38 5.74
C GLY A 24 -8.74 -3.90 4.48
N GLY A 25 -9.21 -2.64 4.45
CA GLY A 25 -9.86 -2.07 3.27
C GLY A 25 -8.94 -1.95 2.06
N GLY A 26 -7.69 -1.50 2.28
CA GLY A 26 -6.68 -1.40 1.22
C GLY A 26 -6.25 -2.77 0.70
N CYS A 27 -6.00 -3.74 1.59
CA CYS A 27 -5.67 -5.11 1.22
C CYS A 27 -6.80 -5.77 0.40
N ASN A 28 -8.07 -5.56 0.79
CA ASN A 28 -9.21 -6.07 0.02
C ASN A 28 -9.32 -5.41 -1.36
N ALA A 29 -9.01 -4.12 -1.46
CA ALA A 29 -9.03 -3.40 -2.73
C ALA A 29 -8.00 -3.97 -3.71
N ILE A 30 -6.75 -4.17 -3.28
CA ILE A 30 -5.71 -4.74 -4.14
C ILE A 30 -6.00 -6.20 -4.50
N GLU A 31 -6.57 -6.98 -3.58
CA GLU A 31 -6.98 -8.37 -3.87
C GLU A 31 -8.04 -8.41 -4.99
N SER A 32 -8.98 -7.48 -4.99
CA SER A 32 -9.97 -7.32 -6.07
C SER A 32 -9.31 -6.94 -7.39
N MET A 33 -8.30 -6.06 -7.38
CA MET A 33 -7.54 -5.68 -8.59
C MET A 33 -6.78 -6.87 -9.18
N ILE A 34 -6.13 -7.66 -8.33
CA ILE A 34 -5.40 -8.88 -8.71
C ILE A 34 -6.37 -9.88 -9.34
N LYS A 35 -7.50 -10.17 -8.68
CA LYS A 35 -8.52 -11.10 -9.19
C LYS A 35 -9.16 -10.68 -10.51
N ARG A 36 -9.22 -9.37 -10.76
CA ARG A 36 -9.70 -8.81 -12.03
C ARG A 36 -8.65 -8.80 -13.14
N GLY A 37 -7.42 -9.24 -12.85
CA GLY A 37 -6.35 -9.39 -13.83
C GLY A 37 -5.67 -8.08 -14.21
N LEU A 38 -5.63 -7.08 -13.32
CA LEU A 38 -4.89 -5.85 -13.60
C LEU A 38 -3.38 -6.11 -13.53
N THR A 39 -2.71 -5.96 -14.66
CA THR A 39 -1.27 -6.22 -14.86
C THR A 39 -0.48 -4.92 -15.02
N GLY A 40 0.85 -5.00 -14.97
CA GLY A 40 1.75 -3.86 -15.18
C GLY A 40 2.02 -3.04 -13.91
N VAL A 41 1.60 -3.55 -12.75
CA VAL A 41 1.89 -2.97 -11.44
C VAL A 41 2.34 -4.07 -10.48
N GLU A 42 3.17 -3.71 -9.52
CA GLU A 42 3.53 -4.58 -8.40
C GLU A 42 2.59 -4.32 -7.22
N TYR A 43 2.02 -5.38 -6.63
CA TYR A 43 1.10 -5.24 -5.50
C TYR A 43 1.81 -5.46 -4.18
N VAL A 44 1.58 -4.53 -3.24
CA VAL A 44 2.14 -4.57 -1.88
C VAL A 44 0.98 -4.50 -0.88
N ALA A 45 0.82 -5.53 -0.05
CA ALA A 45 -0.14 -5.53 1.05
C ALA A 45 0.59 -5.16 2.36
N ILE A 46 0.09 -4.14 3.05
CA ILE A 46 0.63 -3.70 4.34
C ILE A 46 -0.48 -3.76 5.38
N ASN A 47 -0.26 -4.53 6.46
CA ASN A 47 -1.22 -4.60 7.54
C ASN A 47 -0.56 -4.93 8.89
N THR A 48 -1.22 -4.56 9.98
CA THR A 48 -0.83 -4.98 11.33
C THR A 48 -1.45 -6.31 11.73
N ASP A 49 -2.52 -6.72 11.04
CA ASP A 49 -3.18 -8.01 11.22
C ASP A 49 -2.55 -9.07 10.30
N ALA A 50 -1.93 -10.09 10.91
CA ALA A 50 -1.27 -11.18 10.19
C ALA A 50 -2.26 -12.08 9.44
N GLN A 51 -3.48 -12.24 9.95
CA GLN A 51 -4.50 -13.10 9.33
C GLN A 51 -4.93 -12.52 7.98
N VAL A 52 -5.07 -11.20 7.89
CA VAL A 52 -5.41 -10.50 6.65
C VAL A 52 -4.29 -10.62 5.61
N LEU A 53 -3.02 -10.63 6.03
CA LEU A 53 -1.90 -10.77 5.11
C LEU A 53 -1.76 -12.20 4.58
N ASN A 54 -2.05 -13.21 5.39
CA ASN A 54 -1.97 -14.60 4.98
C ASN A 54 -2.90 -14.94 3.81
N SER A 55 -4.06 -14.27 3.71
CA SER A 55 -5.02 -14.47 2.62
C SER A 55 -4.77 -13.61 1.38
N SER A 56 -3.77 -12.70 1.41
CA SER A 56 -3.47 -11.80 0.31
C SER A 56 -2.64 -12.48 -0.79
N SER A 57 -3.04 -12.23 -2.04
CA SER A 57 -2.36 -12.67 -3.26
C SER A 57 -1.28 -11.67 -3.75
N ALA A 58 -1.03 -10.60 -2.99
CA ALA A 58 -0.04 -9.59 -3.36
C ALA A 58 1.40 -10.14 -3.42
N SER A 59 2.20 -9.59 -4.34
CA SER A 59 3.61 -9.97 -4.54
C SER A 59 4.44 -9.74 -3.29
N HIS A 60 4.19 -8.64 -2.57
CA HIS A 60 4.83 -8.32 -1.31
C HIS A 60 3.81 -8.20 -0.19
N LYS A 61 4.12 -8.81 0.96
CA LYS A 61 3.30 -8.79 2.17
C LYS A 61 4.13 -8.29 3.34
N ILE A 62 3.74 -7.16 3.90
CA ILE A 62 4.45 -6.50 4.99
C ILE A 62 3.53 -6.49 6.21
N GLN A 63 3.82 -7.38 7.15
CA GLN A 63 3.29 -7.24 8.50
C GLN A 63 4.08 -6.14 9.22
N CYS A 64 3.33 -5.20 9.81
CA CYS A 64 3.87 -4.07 10.57
C CYS A 64 3.43 -4.11 12.04
N GLY A 65 4.18 -3.46 12.91
CA GLY A 65 3.89 -3.33 14.34
C GLY A 65 3.92 -4.66 15.07
N GLY A 66 4.92 -5.50 14.79
CA GLY A 66 5.11 -6.79 15.44
C GLY A 66 5.19 -6.66 16.95
N ASN A 67 5.92 -5.65 17.44
CA ASN A 67 6.07 -5.39 18.87
C ASN A 67 4.85 -4.67 19.48
N VAL A 68 4.19 -3.80 18.71
CA VAL A 68 3.04 -3.01 19.19
C VAL A 68 1.75 -3.82 19.25
N THR A 69 1.47 -4.60 18.22
CA THR A 69 0.16 -5.26 18.02
C THR A 69 0.21 -6.77 18.20
N ARG A 70 1.42 -7.37 18.19
CA ARG A 70 1.62 -8.83 18.19
C ARG A 70 0.86 -9.53 17.04
N GLY A 71 0.64 -8.83 15.93
CA GLY A 71 -0.07 -9.35 14.76
C GLY A 71 -1.60 -9.40 14.88
N LEU A 72 -2.18 -8.81 15.93
CA LEU A 72 -3.63 -8.82 16.19
C LEU A 72 -4.38 -7.59 15.61
N GLY A 73 -3.65 -6.68 14.96
CA GLY A 73 -4.23 -5.47 14.38
C GLY A 73 -4.22 -4.25 15.31
N ALA A 74 -4.62 -3.09 14.76
CA ALA A 74 -4.55 -1.79 15.44
C ALA A 74 -5.83 -1.41 16.25
N GLY A 75 -6.80 -2.32 16.40
CA GLY A 75 -7.99 -2.08 17.25
C GLY A 75 -8.84 -0.86 16.88
N ALA A 76 -8.84 -0.45 15.61
CA ALA A 76 -9.49 0.78 15.12
C ALA A 76 -8.92 2.11 15.70
N ASP A 77 -7.72 2.08 16.28
CA ASP A 77 -6.98 3.27 16.73
C ASP A 77 -5.95 3.69 15.65
N PRO A 78 -6.12 4.88 15.03
CA PRO A 78 -5.17 5.40 14.06
C PRO A 78 -3.76 5.61 14.61
N ASN A 79 -3.62 5.94 15.90
CA ASN A 79 -2.30 6.16 16.50
C ASN A 79 -1.50 4.86 16.61
N VAL A 80 -2.18 3.76 16.97
CA VAL A 80 -1.57 2.42 16.96
C VAL A 80 -1.17 2.04 15.54
N GLY A 81 -2.03 2.31 14.56
CA GLY A 81 -1.73 2.09 13.14
C GLY A 81 -0.51 2.86 12.66
N ARG A 82 -0.42 4.16 12.96
CA ARG A 82 0.73 5.01 12.63
C ARG A 82 2.02 4.48 13.23
N LYS A 83 2.05 4.26 14.55
CA LYS A 83 3.25 3.77 15.27
C LYS A 83 3.72 2.43 14.71
N SER A 84 2.78 1.53 14.41
CA SER A 84 3.09 0.22 13.85
C SER A 84 3.78 0.31 12.48
N ILE A 85 3.37 1.26 11.66
CA ILE A 85 3.94 1.46 10.31
C ILE A 85 5.29 2.20 10.40
N GLU A 86 5.43 3.12 11.35
CA GLU A 86 6.70 3.81 11.62
C GLU A 86 7.79 2.86 12.15
N GLU A 87 7.41 1.89 12.99
CA GLU A 87 8.31 0.83 13.50
C GLU A 87 8.98 0.06 12.36
N ASP A 88 8.21 -0.26 11.31
CA ASP A 88 8.67 -1.05 10.16
C ASP A 88 8.99 -0.19 8.93
N ARG A 89 9.36 1.08 9.14
CA ARG A 89 9.62 2.05 8.07
C ARG A 89 10.69 1.59 7.07
N GLU A 90 11.80 1.04 7.56
CA GLU A 90 12.91 0.59 6.71
C GLU A 90 12.47 -0.54 5.77
N LYS A 91 11.76 -1.53 6.31
CA LYS A 91 11.19 -2.64 5.53
C LYS A 91 10.25 -2.17 4.42
N ILE A 92 9.44 -1.14 4.70
CA ILE A 92 8.57 -0.53 3.69
C ILE A 92 9.41 0.21 2.64
N SER A 93 10.41 0.98 3.06
CA SER A 93 11.31 1.71 2.16
C SER A 93 12.03 0.77 1.19
N ASP A 94 12.52 -0.37 1.67
CA ASP A 94 13.21 -1.36 0.85
C ASP A 94 12.30 -1.93 -0.24
N VAL A 95 11.05 -2.25 0.11
CA VAL A 95 10.06 -2.75 -0.85
C VAL A 95 9.65 -1.66 -1.85
N LEU A 96 9.59 -0.40 -1.44
CA LEU A 96 9.21 0.71 -2.33
C LEU A 96 10.37 1.22 -3.18
N SER A 97 11.62 0.87 -2.86
CA SER A 97 12.80 1.32 -3.58
C SER A 97 12.73 1.03 -5.08
N GLY A 98 13.18 1.99 -5.89
CA GLY A 98 13.14 1.92 -7.35
C GLY A 98 11.76 2.13 -7.98
N SER A 99 10.73 2.51 -7.22
CA SER A 99 9.42 2.84 -7.77
C SER A 99 9.42 4.24 -8.40
N ASP A 100 8.95 4.35 -9.63
CA ASP A 100 8.69 5.65 -10.27
C ASP A 100 7.37 6.25 -9.78
N MET A 101 6.37 5.39 -9.57
CA MET A 101 5.03 5.81 -9.13
C MET A 101 4.43 4.83 -8.13
N VAL A 102 3.86 5.37 -7.06
CA VAL A 102 3.26 4.61 -5.96
C VAL A 102 1.82 5.04 -5.75
N PHE A 103 0.90 4.09 -5.91
CA PHE A 103 -0.51 4.27 -5.58
C PHE A 103 -0.77 3.73 -4.18
N VAL A 104 -1.13 4.61 -3.25
CA VAL A 104 -1.51 4.20 -1.88
C VAL A 104 -3.02 4.10 -1.81
N THR A 105 -3.54 2.91 -1.50
CA THR A 105 -4.97 2.69 -1.32
C THR A 105 -5.31 2.22 0.09
N ALA A 106 -6.34 2.83 0.67
CA ALA A 106 -6.79 2.51 2.02
C ALA A 106 -8.27 2.83 2.21
N GLY A 107 -8.93 2.02 3.06
CA GLY A 107 -10.22 2.39 3.65
C GLY A 107 -9.96 3.21 4.92
N MET A 108 -10.38 4.48 4.92
CA MET A 108 -10.19 5.38 6.07
C MET A 108 -11.20 5.06 7.18
N GLY A 109 -10.92 5.56 8.38
CA GLY A 109 -11.77 5.43 9.57
C GLY A 109 -11.43 4.24 10.47
N GLY A 110 -10.66 3.27 9.96
CA GLY A 110 -10.04 2.20 10.76
C GLY A 110 -8.79 2.66 11.52
N GLY A 111 -8.01 1.71 12.02
CA GLY A 111 -6.73 2.01 12.69
C GLY A 111 -5.56 2.03 11.72
N THR A 112 -5.23 0.86 11.15
CA THR A 112 -4.06 0.66 10.29
C THR A 112 -4.11 1.49 9.00
N GLY A 113 -5.23 1.47 8.27
CA GLY A 113 -5.38 2.23 7.02
C GLY A 113 -5.23 3.73 7.26
N THR A 114 -6.00 4.26 8.21
CA THR A 114 -6.01 5.68 8.57
C THR A 114 -4.67 6.19 9.06
N GLY A 115 -4.06 5.50 10.03
CA GLY A 115 -2.79 5.92 10.61
C GLY A 115 -1.59 5.66 9.70
N GLY A 116 -1.66 4.57 8.92
CA GLY A 116 -0.57 4.06 8.12
C GLY A 116 -0.46 4.67 6.73
N ALA A 117 -1.57 4.91 6.04
CA ALA A 117 -1.55 5.39 4.66
C ALA A 117 -0.77 6.70 4.48
N PRO A 118 -0.90 7.72 5.36
CA PRO A 118 -0.09 8.93 5.27
C PRO A 118 1.41 8.68 5.48
N VAL A 119 1.77 7.73 6.35
CA VAL A 119 3.17 7.38 6.62
C VAL A 119 3.78 6.67 5.40
N VAL A 120 3.08 5.69 4.84
CA VAL A 120 3.49 4.99 3.61
C VAL A 120 3.66 5.98 2.45
N ALA A 121 2.72 6.91 2.27
CA ALA A 121 2.81 7.96 1.26
C ALA A 121 4.05 8.86 1.49
N SER A 122 4.37 9.20 2.74
CA SER A 122 5.56 9.97 3.09
C SER A 122 6.86 9.21 2.77
N ILE A 123 6.91 7.91 3.06
CA ILE A 123 8.05 7.04 2.71
C ILE A 123 8.25 7.01 1.20
N ALA A 124 7.18 6.74 0.44
CA ALA A 124 7.22 6.71 -1.03
C ALA A 124 7.69 8.06 -1.62
N LYS A 125 7.24 9.17 -1.03
CA LYS A 125 7.68 10.51 -1.45
C LYS A 125 9.17 10.74 -1.13
N SER A 126 9.66 10.25 0.01
CA SER A 126 11.07 10.44 0.41
C SER A 126 12.07 9.69 -0.47
N ILE A 127 11.64 8.62 -1.14
CA ILE A 127 12.46 7.87 -2.10
C ILE A 127 12.36 8.40 -3.54
N GLY A 128 11.62 9.50 -3.76
CA GLY A 128 11.51 10.16 -5.06
C GLY A 128 10.37 9.68 -5.96
N ALA A 129 9.50 8.79 -5.48
CA ALA A 129 8.37 8.31 -6.28
C ALA A 129 7.24 9.36 -6.38
N LEU A 130 6.54 9.38 -7.52
CA LEU A 130 5.27 10.10 -7.64
C LEU A 130 4.19 9.35 -6.84
N VAL A 131 3.59 10.01 -5.85
CA VAL A 131 2.62 9.37 -4.94
C VAL A 131 1.20 9.81 -5.25
N VAL A 132 0.30 8.84 -5.43
CA VAL A 132 -1.15 9.07 -5.60
C VAL A 132 -1.91 8.33 -4.52
N GLY A 133 -2.70 9.05 -3.72
CA GLY A 133 -3.57 8.47 -2.69
C GLY A 133 -4.98 8.22 -3.22
N ILE A 134 -5.48 6.99 -3.15
CA ILE A 134 -6.84 6.59 -3.53
C ILE A 134 -7.52 5.99 -2.31
N VAL A 135 -8.30 6.80 -1.59
CA VAL A 135 -8.89 6.42 -0.30
C VAL A 135 -10.40 6.52 -0.31
N THR A 136 -11.06 5.69 0.50
CA THR A 136 -12.51 5.74 0.71
C THR A 136 -12.83 6.23 2.12
N LYS A 137 -13.89 7.03 2.25
CA LYS A 137 -14.46 7.39 3.55
C LYS A 137 -15.46 6.32 4.02
N PRO A 138 -15.64 6.15 5.34
CA PRO A 138 -16.65 5.26 5.90
C PRO A 138 -18.06 5.61 5.42
N PHE A 139 -18.94 4.62 5.36
CA PHE A 139 -20.37 4.86 5.20
C PHE A 139 -20.96 5.54 6.43
N ARG A 140 -22.08 6.25 6.25
CA ARG A 140 -22.77 6.96 7.35
C ARG A 140 -23.17 6.03 8.51
N TRP A 141 -23.53 4.79 8.22
CA TRP A 141 -23.95 3.79 9.21
C TRP A 141 -22.80 3.10 9.96
N GLU A 142 -21.54 3.32 9.58
CA GLU A 142 -20.38 2.77 10.29
C GLU A 142 -20.04 3.53 11.59
N GLY A 143 -20.78 4.60 11.87
CA GLY A 143 -20.69 5.37 13.11
C GLY A 143 -19.80 6.60 13.01
N LYS A 144 -20.14 7.62 13.81
CA LYS A 144 -19.47 8.93 13.80
C LYS A 144 -17.97 8.83 14.11
N LYS A 145 -17.56 7.92 14.99
CA LYS A 145 -16.14 7.72 15.36
C LYS A 145 -15.28 7.33 14.16
N ARG A 146 -15.77 6.44 13.29
CA ARG A 146 -15.04 6.06 12.06
C ARG A 146 -14.92 7.22 11.10
N MET A 147 -15.99 8.01 10.92
CA MET A 147 -15.94 9.19 10.07
C MET A 147 -14.95 10.23 10.61
N LEU A 148 -14.98 10.52 11.91
CA LEU A 148 -14.05 11.46 12.55
C LEU A 148 -12.58 11.03 12.37
N ASN A 149 -12.30 9.74 12.52
CA ASN A 149 -10.97 9.20 12.26
C ASN A 149 -10.54 9.37 10.79
N ALA A 150 -11.48 9.41 9.84
CA ALA A 150 -11.20 9.46 8.41
C ALA A 150 -10.97 10.87 7.85
N GLU A 151 -11.21 11.89 8.65
CA GLU A 151 -11.00 13.32 8.32
C GLU A 151 -9.60 13.78 8.72
#